data_AF-A0A0G0ASM5-F1
#
_entry.id   AF-A0A0G0ASM5-F1
#
_cell.length_a   1.000
_cell.length_b   1.000
_cell.length_c   1.000
_cell.angle_alpha   90.00
_cell.angle_beta   90.00
_cell.angle_gamma   90.00
#
_symmetry.space_group_name_H-M   'P 1'
#
loop_
_entity.id
_entity.type
_entity.pdbx_description
1 polymer ?
#
loop_
_entity_poly.entity_id
_entity_poly.type
_entity_poly.pdbx_seq_one_letter_code
_entity_poly.pdbx_strand_id
1 'polypeptide(L)'
;GRFIEIGNNVFIEYKKTNKGFEKLEQKNVDFGGGFERLVMVNQGLDNIFETDLFLNIIKKIEELSGKKYQDDKKSFEVIADHIKSATFIMGDNKSIVPSNTGQGYIVRRLIRRAIRFGQKLGIKEGNWVEKITKIIVDDYKNVYPELETKAKVIKEELLKEEVKFNQTLEKGLKEFERGEDPFILFTTYGFPIELTVELAKEKGQEINLKDFEEKLKKHQELSKTASAGMFKGGLANHEPQTIKLHTAHHLLLAALQEIFGKSVKQKGSNINAERLRIDFSFDRKITDEEKKKIEDIVNEKITQDLNVVKREMPKEEAQKTGAEMEFGVKYGNTVSVYFIEDKKGNIFSKEFCGGPHVPNTSLLGKFKIVKEEAVSAGVRRIKAILE
;
A
#
# COMPACT_ATOMS: atom_id res chain seq x y z
N GLY A 1 -15.40 25.27 25.06
CA GLY A 1 -14.76 25.32 26.40
C GLY A 1 -14.77 26.77 26.88
N ARG A 2 -14.61 27.03 28.18
CA ARG A 2 -14.67 28.42 28.71
C ARG A 2 -13.58 29.35 28.17
N PHE A 3 -12.42 28.81 27.79
CA PHE A 3 -11.28 29.57 27.25
C PHE A 3 -10.75 28.88 26.00
N ILE A 4 -10.22 29.67 25.06
CA ILE A 4 -9.53 29.21 23.86
C ILE A 4 -8.15 29.88 23.76
N GLU A 5 -7.13 29.07 23.56
CA GLU A 5 -5.78 29.55 23.28
C GLU A 5 -5.70 30.02 21.82
N ILE A 6 -5.45 31.31 21.58
CA ILE A 6 -5.30 31.86 20.21
C ILE A 6 -3.84 32.00 19.77
N GLY A 7 -2.90 31.82 20.71
CA GLY A 7 -1.47 31.83 20.44
C GLY A 7 -0.63 31.72 21.70
N ASN A 8 0.67 31.54 21.50
CA ASN A 8 1.65 31.33 22.56
C ASN A 8 2.98 32.05 22.24
N ASN A 9 3.72 32.43 23.27
CA ASN A 9 5.09 32.95 23.17
C ASN A 9 6.04 31.99 23.90
N VAL A 10 6.99 31.39 23.17
CA VAL A 10 8.02 30.51 23.73
C VAL A 10 9.35 31.24 23.73
N PHE A 11 9.95 31.37 24.91
CA PHE A 11 11.29 31.92 25.07
C PHE A 11 12.30 30.78 25.05
N ILE A 12 12.88 30.52 23.88
CA ILE A 12 13.79 29.39 23.68
C ILE A 12 15.17 29.75 24.24
N GLU A 13 15.49 29.18 25.40
CA GLU A 13 16.75 29.45 26.11
C GLU A 13 17.70 28.25 26.19
N TYR A 14 17.23 27.03 25.92
CA TYR A 14 18.00 25.80 26.14
C TYR A 14 17.96 24.88 24.91
N LYS A 15 19.08 24.20 24.65
CA LYS A 15 19.17 23.08 23.71
C LYS A 15 19.32 21.77 24.48
N LYS A 16 18.69 20.71 23.96
CA LYS A 16 18.87 19.36 24.48
C LYS A 16 20.23 18.82 24.02
N THR A 17 21.03 18.30 24.94
CA THR A 17 22.30 17.62 24.70
C THR A 17 22.27 16.21 25.27
N ASN A 18 23.29 15.40 24.99
CA ASN A 18 23.39 14.03 25.52
C ASN A 18 23.48 13.99 27.05
N LYS A 19 23.81 15.11 27.71
CA LYS A 19 23.97 15.22 29.17
C LYS A 19 22.83 15.96 29.86
N GLY A 20 21.82 16.43 29.12
CA GLY A 20 20.70 17.20 29.66
C GLY A 20 20.34 18.40 28.80
N PHE A 21 20.22 19.57 29.42
CA PHE A 21 19.92 20.82 28.75
C PHE A 21 21.03 21.84 29.01
N GLU A 22 21.48 22.50 27.94
CA GLU A 22 22.50 23.54 28.01
C GLU A 22 21.92 24.84 27.47
N LYS A 23 22.34 25.98 28.01
CA LYS A 23 21.90 27.28 27.52
C LYS A 23 22.34 27.48 26.07
N LEU A 24 21.43 28.03 25.27
CA LEU A 24 21.75 28.49 23.92
C LEU A 24 22.62 29.75 23.99
N GLU A 25 23.58 29.82 23.09
CA GLU A 25 24.37 31.04 22.86
C GLU A 25 23.48 32.17 22.34
N GLN A 26 22.59 31.85 21.39
CA GLN A 26 21.56 32.75 20.89
C GLN A 26 20.17 32.32 21.38
N LYS A 27 19.54 33.17 22.19
CA LYS A 27 18.16 33.00 22.63
C LYS A 27 17.20 33.58 21.60
N ASN A 28 16.05 32.94 21.41
CA ASN A 28 15.05 33.38 20.45
C ASN A 28 13.67 33.42 21.09
N VAL A 29 12.82 34.30 20.57
CA VAL A 29 11.38 34.30 20.86
C VAL A 29 10.68 33.62 19.70
N ASP A 30 9.96 32.55 20.00
CA ASP A 30 9.14 31.81 19.04
C ASP A 30 7.66 32.07 19.36
N PHE A 31 7.03 32.91 18.54
CA PHE A 31 5.61 33.24 18.64
C PHE A 31 4.80 32.37 17.69
N GLY A 32 3.83 31.64 18.23
CA GLY A 32 2.84 30.90 17.47
C GLY A 32 1.46 31.54 17.59
N GLY A 33 0.96 32.14 16.51
CA GLY A 33 -0.42 32.64 16.41
C GLY A 33 -1.28 31.67 15.62
N GLY A 34 -2.35 31.14 16.22
CA GLY A 34 -3.27 30.24 15.52
C GLY A 34 -4.22 31.03 14.62
N PHE A 35 -3.88 31.21 13.34
CA PHE A 35 -4.66 32.02 12.40
C PHE A 35 -6.14 31.64 12.36
N GLU A 36 -6.47 30.35 12.22
CA GLU A 36 -7.85 29.86 12.19
C GLU A 36 -8.61 30.22 13.48
N ARG A 37 -7.94 30.17 14.64
CA ARG A 37 -8.55 30.53 15.93
C ARG A 37 -8.74 32.04 16.08
N LEU A 38 -7.79 32.84 15.57
CA LEU A 38 -7.92 34.30 15.52
C LEU A 38 -9.10 34.70 14.63
N VAL A 39 -9.25 34.09 13.46
CA VAL A 39 -10.38 34.32 12.56
C VAL A 39 -11.69 33.93 13.22
N MET A 40 -11.74 32.76 13.88
CA MET A 40 -12.92 32.29 14.62
C MET A 40 -13.36 33.29 15.70
N VAL A 41 -12.42 33.79 16.52
CA VAL A 41 -12.72 34.80 17.55
C VAL A 41 -13.16 36.13 16.92
N ASN A 42 -12.48 36.57 15.84
CA ASN A 42 -12.82 37.80 15.14
C ASN A 42 -14.23 37.77 14.51
N GLN A 43 -14.67 36.59 14.07
CA GLN A 43 -16.02 36.39 13.52
C GLN A 43 -17.08 36.11 14.61
N GLY A 44 -16.70 36.06 15.89
CA GLY A 44 -17.62 35.77 16.99
C GLY A 44 -18.16 34.34 16.99
N LEU A 45 -17.38 33.39 16.48
CA LEU A 45 -17.73 31.98 16.38
C LEU A 45 -17.05 31.15 17.47
N ASP A 46 -17.64 30.00 17.79
CA ASP A 46 -17.13 29.05 18.79
C ASP A 46 -16.40 27.85 18.17
N ASN A 47 -16.39 27.76 16.83
CA ASN A 47 -15.80 26.65 16.09
C ASN A 47 -15.12 27.13 14.80
N ILE A 48 -13.86 26.73 14.58
CA ILE A 48 -13.08 27.09 13.40
C ILE A 48 -13.74 26.62 12.09
N PHE A 49 -14.49 25.51 12.12
CA PHE A 49 -15.15 24.95 10.94
C PHE A 49 -16.39 25.75 10.50
N GLU A 50 -16.87 26.67 11.34
CA GLU A 50 -17.98 27.57 11.03
C GLU A 50 -17.48 28.88 10.37
N THR A 51 -16.17 29.10 10.34
CA THR A 51 -15.56 30.27 9.68
C THR A 51 -15.63 30.17 8.16
N ASP A 52 -15.46 31.31 7.50
CA ASP A 52 -15.29 31.42 6.04
C ASP A 52 -14.14 30.56 5.49
N LEU A 53 -13.13 30.20 6.30
CA LEU A 53 -12.03 29.31 5.91
C LEU A 53 -12.45 27.86 5.63
N PHE A 54 -13.64 27.45 6.07
CA PHE A 54 -14.17 26.08 5.93
C PHE A 54 -15.60 26.03 5.39
N LEU A 55 -16.35 27.13 5.42
CA LEU A 55 -17.76 27.18 5.05
C LEU A 55 -18.06 26.59 3.66
N ASN A 56 -17.23 26.88 2.66
CA ASN A 56 -17.42 26.35 1.31
C ASN A 56 -17.25 24.81 1.27
N ILE A 57 -16.29 24.28 2.02
CA ILE A 57 -16.04 22.84 2.14
C ILE A 57 -17.22 22.17 2.86
N ILE A 58 -17.66 22.72 3.99
CA ILE A 58 -18.78 22.20 4.78
C ILE A 58 -20.07 22.16 3.93
N LYS A 59 -20.41 23.25 3.24
CA LYS A 59 -21.55 23.30 2.33
C LYS A 59 -21.47 22.24 1.23
N LYS A 60 -20.27 22.01 0.70
CA LYS A 60 -20.07 20.96 -0.31
C LYS A 60 -20.31 19.57 0.28
N ILE A 61 -19.87 19.31 1.51
CA ILE A 61 -20.15 18.03 2.19
C ILE A 61 -21.66 17.87 2.46
N GLU A 62 -22.39 18.94 2.79
CA GLU A 62 -23.86 18.88 2.96
C GLU A 62 -24.55 18.48 1.66
N GLU A 63 -24.15 19.09 0.53
CA GLU A 63 -24.64 18.77 -0.80
C GLU A 63 -24.39 17.30 -1.16
N LEU A 64 -23.17 16.81 -0.92
CA LEU A 64 -22.74 15.46 -1.27
C LEU A 64 -23.38 14.36 -0.40
N SER A 65 -23.60 14.66 0.87
CA SER A 65 -24.14 13.70 1.84
C SER A 65 -25.66 13.73 1.96
N GLY A 66 -26.30 14.85 1.59
CA GLY A 66 -27.71 15.10 1.88
C GLY A 66 -28.01 15.32 3.37
N LYS A 67 -26.99 15.40 4.23
CA LYS A 67 -27.10 15.64 5.68
C LYS A 67 -26.75 17.09 6.02
N LYS A 68 -27.16 17.57 7.20
CA LYS A 68 -26.75 18.88 7.70
C LYS A 68 -25.52 18.77 8.58
N TYR A 69 -24.69 19.81 8.54
CA TYR A 69 -23.48 19.91 9.36
C TYR A 69 -23.76 19.66 10.85
N GLN A 70 -24.88 20.19 11.35
CA GLN A 70 -25.28 20.06 12.75
C GLN A 70 -25.66 18.62 13.15
N ASP A 71 -26.00 17.75 12.20
CA ASP A 71 -26.44 16.37 12.48
C ASP A 71 -25.26 15.46 12.86
N ASP A 72 -24.07 15.71 12.31
CA ASP A 72 -22.86 14.95 12.59
C ASP A 72 -21.60 15.81 12.39
N LYS A 73 -21.44 16.83 13.26
CA LYS A 73 -20.31 17.77 13.19
C LYS A 73 -18.97 17.05 13.04
N LYS A 74 -18.73 16.02 13.87
CA LYS A 74 -17.48 15.25 13.87
C LYS A 74 -17.13 14.73 12.47
N SER A 75 -18.08 14.12 11.76
CA SER A 75 -17.81 13.57 10.43
C SER A 75 -17.48 14.66 9.42
N PHE A 76 -18.23 15.77 9.43
CA PHE A 76 -17.99 16.91 8.55
C PHE A 76 -16.62 17.57 8.80
N GLU A 77 -16.30 17.83 10.07
CA GLU A 77 -15.05 18.47 10.49
C GLU A 77 -13.85 17.61 10.10
N VAL A 78 -13.90 16.28 10.33
CA VAL A 78 -12.83 15.37 9.95
C VAL A 78 -12.62 15.34 8.44
N ILE A 79 -13.69 15.30 7.64
CA ILE A 79 -13.58 15.32 6.18
C ILE A 79 -12.95 16.65 5.72
N ALA A 80 -13.48 17.78 6.21
CA ALA A 80 -13.03 19.10 5.80
C ALA A 80 -11.55 19.32 6.14
N ASP A 81 -11.15 19.04 7.39
CA ASP A 81 -9.78 19.17 7.86
C ASP A 81 -8.81 18.26 7.10
N HIS A 82 -9.15 16.98 6.95
CA HIS A 82 -8.22 16.00 6.39
C HIS A 82 -8.05 16.13 4.88
N ILE A 83 -9.12 16.45 4.14
CA ILE A 83 -9.00 16.69 2.68
C ILE A 83 -8.28 18.01 2.40
N LYS A 84 -8.53 19.07 3.19
CA LYS A 84 -7.77 20.32 3.12
C LYS A 84 -6.28 20.05 3.39
N SER A 85 -5.96 19.39 4.50
CA SER A 85 -4.59 19.03 4.86
C SER A 85 -3.88 18.21 3.78
N ALA A 86 -4.53 17.15 3.26
CA ALA A 86 -3.95 16.32 2.21
C ALA A 86 -3.69 17.13 0.93
N THR A 87 -4.63 18.00 0.53
CA THR A 87 -4.51 18.89 -0.63
C THR A 87 -3.29 19.80 -0.51
N PHE A 88 -3.11 20.44 0.64
CA PHE A 88 -1.95 21.29 0.89
C PHE A 88 -0.62 20.52 0.90
N ILE A 89 -0.58 19.33 1.52
CA ILE A 89 0.64 18.52 1.55
C ILE A 89 1.06 18.07 0.14
N MET A 90 0.11 17.70 -0.72
CA MET A 90 0.39 17.32 -2.11
C MET A 90 0.69 18.53 -3.00
N GLY A 91 0.15 19.71 -2.65
CA GLY A 91 0.38 20.97 -3.35
C GLY A 91 1.74 21.60 -3.07
N ASP A 92 2.28 21.42 -1.86
CA ASP A 92 3.61 21.91 -1.48
C ASP A 92 4.70 21.44 -2.45
N ASN A 93 5.81 22.16 -2.54
CA ASN A 93 6.95 21.93 -3.41
C ASN A 93 7.53 20.50 -3.31
N LYS A 94 7.38 19.83 -2.17
CA LYS A 94 7.78 18.42 -2.00
C LYS A 94 6.84 17.43 -2.68
N SER A 95 5.62 17.85 -3.03
CA SER A 95 4.59 17.08 -3.74
C SER A 95 4.40 15.68 -3.16
N ILE A 96 4.22 15.59 -1.84
CA ILE A 96 4.20 14.32 -1.13
C ILE A 96 2.89 13.60 -1.45
N VAL A 97 2.97 12.50 -2.20
CA VAL A 97 1.81 11.69 -2.60
C VAL A 97 1.53 10.52 -1.63
N PRO A 98 0.30 9.97 -1.61
CA PRO A 98 -0.06 8.83 -0.76
C PRO A 98 0.83 7.60 -0.98
N SER A 99 1.37 7.03 0.10
CA SER A 99 2.29 5.88 0.03
C SER A 99 2.14 4.93 1.23
N ASN A 100 2.83 3.78 1.21
CA ASN A 100 2.83 2.82 2.31
C ASN A 100 3.73 3.25 3.50
N THR A 101 4.63 4.23 3.32
CA THR A 101 5.71 4.51 4.29
C THR A 101 6.09 5.99 4.36
N GLY A 102 6.69 6.42 5.46
CA GLY A 102 7.22 7.78 5.61
C GLY A 102 6.13 8.85 5.50
N GLN A 103 6.44 9.99 4.88
CA GLN A 103 5.50 11.12 4.78
C GLN A 103 4.25 10.77 3.97
N GLY A 104 4.39 9.99 2.89
CA GLY A 104 3.25 9.55 2.08
C GLY A 104 2.26 8.67 2.85
N TYR A 105 2.72 7.96 3.90
CA TYR A 105 1.82 7.23 4.79
C TYR A 105 0.87 8.16 5.55
N ILE A 106 1.36 9.33 5.98
CA ILE A 106 0.56 10.31 6.71
C ILE A 106 -0.53 10.88 5.81
N VAL A 107 -0.18 11.26 4.58
CA VAL A 107 -1.14 11.75 3.57
C VAL A 107 -2.22 10.70 3.32
N ARG A 108 -1.81 9.45 3.08
CA ARG A 108 -2.73 8.34 2.92
C ARG A 108 -3.65 8.17 4.13
N ARG A 109 -3.12 8.25 5.36
CA ARG A 109 -3.90 8.08 6.59
C ARG A 109 -4.99 9.15 6.70
N LEU A 110 -4.67 10.42 6.40
CA LEU A 110 -5.64 11.52 6.38
C LEU A 110 -6.77 11.23 5.39
N ILE A 111 -6.42 10.88 4.16
CA ILE A 111 -7.39 10.60 3.08
C ILE A 111 -8.29 9.43 3.46
N ARG A 112 -7.73 8.32 3.92
CA ARG A 112 -8.50 7.13 4.31
C ARG A 112 -9.47 7.39 5.45
N ARG A 113 -9.04 8.20 6.43
CA ARG A 113 -9.90 8.60 7.54
C ARG A 113 -11.04 9.50 7.08
N ALA A 114 -10.77 10.47 6.20
CA ALA A 114 -11.83 11.26 5.55
C ALA A 114 -12.81 10.35 4.79
N ILE A 115 -12.30 9.36 4.03
CA ILE A 115 -13.14 8.45 3.26
C ILE A 115 -14.08 7.62 4.14
N ARG A 116 -13.58 7.11 5.27
CA ARG A 116 -14.41 6.42 6.26
C ARG A 116 -15.56 7.31 6.75
N PHE A 117 -15.26 8.57 7.11
CA PHE A 117 -16.31 9.49 7.57
C PHE A 117 -17.27 9.87 6.43
N GLY A 118 -16.80 9.96 5.18
CA GLY A 118 -17.66 10.10 4.01
C GLY A 118 -18.65 8.94 3.86
N GLN A 119 -18.18 7.69 4.03
CA GLN A 119 -19.04 6.51 4.04
C GLN A 119 -20.05 6.53 5.19
N LYS A 120 -19.63 6.95 6.40
CA LYS A 120 -20.53 7.13 7.55
C LYS A 120 -21.63 8.18 7.29
N LEU A 121 -21.30 9.26 6.57
CA LEU A 121 -22.27 10.24 6.13
C LEU A 121 -23.19 9.73 5.01
N GLY A 122 -22.85 8.60 4.38
CA GLY A 122 -23.63 8.01 3.29
C GLY A 122 -23.32 8.63 1.93
N ILE A 123 -22.15 9.26 1.75
CA ILE A 123 -21.73 9.80 0.47
C ILE A 123 -21.43 8.63 -0.48
N LYS A 124 -22.15 8.55 -1.60
CA LYS A 124 -22.09 7.41 -2.55
C LYS A 124 -21.29 7.69 -3.81
N GLU A 125 -21.06 8.96 -4.17
CA GLU A 125 -20.40 9.32 -5.42
C GLU A 125 -18.92 8.95 -5.42
N GLY A 126 -18.42 8.16 -6.39
CA GLY A 126 -17.03 7.68 -6.39
C GLY A 126 -15.93 8.72 -6.68
N ASN A 127 -16.24 10.02 -6.68
CA ASN A 127 -15.31 11.12 -6.94
C ASN A 127 -15.54 12.34 -6.03
N TRP A 128 -16.17 12.17 -4.87
CA TRP A 128 -16.54 13.30 -4.02
C TRP A 128 -15.30 14.00 -3.43
N VAL A 129 -14.19 13.27 -3.26
CA VAL A 129 -12.93 13.85 -2.78
C VAL A 129 -12.40 14.88 -3.79
N GLU A 130 -12.52 14.60 -5.09
CA GLU A 130 -12.14 15.53 -6.16
C GLU A 130 -12.96 16.83 -6.08
N LYS A 131 -14.26 16.72 -5.83
CA LYS A 131 -15.18 17.85 -5.74
C LYS A 131 -14.82 18.77 -4.57
N ILE A 132 -14.48 18.21 -3.42
CA ILE A 132 -14.02 19.00 -2.26
C ILE A 132 -12.64 19.63 -2.54
N THR A 133 -11.74 18.87 -3.15
CA THR A 133 -10.40 19.37 -3.52
C THR A 133 -10.48 20.58 -4.43
N LYS A 134 -11.41 20.57 -5.39
CA LYS A 134 -11.63 21.73 -6.28
C LYS A 134 -11.97 23.00 -5.48
N ILE A 135 -12.86 22.89 -4.49
CA ILE A 135 -13.22 24.03 -3.62
C ILE A 135 -11.98 24.56 -2.91
N ILE A 136 -11.16 23.67 -2.33
CA ILE A 136 -9.93 24.07 -1.64
C ILE A 136 -8.95 24.77 -2.58
N VAL A 137 -8.74 24.24 -3.79
CA VAL A 137 -7.85 24.89 -4.77
C VAL A 137 -8.39 26.26 -5.16
N ASP A 138 -9.69 26.38 -5.42
CA ASP A 138 -10.31 27.65 -5.82
C ASP A 138 -10.26 28.70 -4.69
N ASP A 139 -10.47 28.29 -3.43
CA ASP A 139 -10.40 29.17 -2.26
C ASP A 139 -8.97 29.71 -2.01
N TYR A 140 -7.93 28.94 -2.36
CA TYR A 140 -6.55 29.24 -1.94
C TYR A 140 -5.57 29.58 -3.08
N LYS A 141 -5.89 29.35 -4.36
CA LYS A 141 -4.96 29.54 -5.50
C LYS A 141 -4.35 30.94 -5.62
N ASN A 142 -5.06 31.98 -5.18
CA ASN A 142 -4.54 33.36 -5.24
C ASN A 142 -3.41 33.60 -4.22
N VAL A 143 -3.37 32.83 -3.13
CA VAL A 143 -2.36 32.91 -2.07
C VAL A 143 -1.31 31.82 -2.22
N TYR A 144 -1.71 30.64 -2.70
CA TYR A 144 -0.89 29.45 -2.92
C TYR A 144 -1.02 28.96 -4.39
N PRO A 145 -0.38 29.62 -5.37
CA PRO A 145 -0.50 29.30 -6.79
C PRO A 145 -0.05 27.87 -7.16
N GLU A 146 0.80 27.26 -6.33
CA GLU A 146 1.24 25.87 -6.47
C GLU A 146 0.06 24.88 -6.39
N LEU A 147 -1.02 25.21 -5.68
CA LEU A 147 -2.22 24.38 -5.61
C LEU A 147 -2.92 24.29 -6.95
N GLU A 148 -3.01 25.41 -7.69
CA GLU A 148 -3.58 25.42 -9.04
C GLU A 148 -2.67 24.69 -10.01
N THR A 149 -1.36 24.98 -9.96
CA THR A 149 -0.36 24.35 -10.82
C THR A 149 -0.37 22.82 -10.70
N LYS A 150 -0.58 22.30 -9.49
CA LYS A 150 -0.60 20.84 -9.22
C LYS A 150 -1.99 20.25 -9.11
N ALA A 151 -3.05 21.04 -9.34
CA ALA A 151 -4.43 20.61 -9.14
C ALA A 151 -4.76 19.29 -9.84
N LYS A 152 -4.23 19.08 -11.05
CA LYS A 152 -4.43 17.84 -11.80
C LYS A 152 -3.87 16.61 -11.05
N VAL A 153 -2.61 16.68 -10.61
CA VAL A 153 -1.93 15.57 -9.92
C VAL A 153 -2.59 15.29 -8.57
N ILE A 154 -2.95 16.34 -7.83
CA ILE A 154 -3.63 16.23 -6.53
C ILE A 154 -4.96 15.46 -6.71
N LYS A 155 -5.77 15.84 -7.71
CA LYS A 155 -7.04 15.19 -8.02
C LYS A 155 -6.87 13.72 -8.39
N GLU A 156 -5.91 13.41 -9.27
CA GLU A 156 -5.64 12.05 -9.74
C GLU A 156 -5.23 11.12 -8.58
N GLU A 157 -4.32 11.54 -7.71
CA GLU A 157 -3.87 10.72 -6.58
C GLU A 157 -4.96 10.57 -5.49
N LEU A 158 -5.78 11.59 -5.24
CA LEU A 158 -6.91 11.50 -4.32
C LEU A 158 -7.98 10.54 -4.82
N LEU A 159 -8.39 10.66 -6.08
CA LEU A 159 -9.39 9.80 -6.70
C LEU A 159 -8.94 8.33 -6.69
N LYS A 160 -7.66 8.10 -7.01
CA LYS A 160 -7.05 6.77 -6.98
C LYS A 160 -7.06 6.17 -5.57
N GLU A 161 -6.75 6.95 -4.54
CA GLU A 161 -6.82 6.46 -3.15
C GLU A 161 -8.28 6.27 -2.70
N GLU A 162 -9.23 7.12 -3.11
CA GLU A 162 -10.67 6.97 -2.85
C GLU A 162 -11.20 5.66 -3.40
N VAL A 163 -11.03 5.40 -4.70
CA VAL A 163 -11.50 4.18 -5.37
C VAL A 163 -10.87 2.95 -4.74
N LYS A 164 -9.54 2.97 -4.53
CA LYS A 164 -8.82 1.84 -3.94
C LYS A 164 -9.24 1.56 -2.50
N PHE A 165 -9.42 2.61 -1.70
CA PHE A 165 -9.71 2.44 -0.29
C PHE A 165 -11.17 2.09 -0.03
N ASN A 166 -12.14 2.58 -0.82
CA ASN A 166 -13.54 2.19 -0.67
C ASN A 166 -13.73 0.66 -0.72
N GLN A 167 -13.05 -0.02 -1.65
CA GLN A 167 -13.07 -1.49 -1.74
C GLN A 167 -12.49 -2.17 -0.49
N THR A 168 -11.44 -1.58 0.09
CA THR A 168 -10.78 -2.07 1.30
C THR A 168 -11.64 -1.82 2.54
N LEU A 169 -12.27 -0.65 2.60
CA LEU A 169 -13.09 -0.17 3.70
C LEU A 169 -14.36 -1.02 3.86
N GLU A 170 -15.08 -1.32 2.78
CA GLU A 170 -16.28 -2.15 2.83
C GLU A 170 -15.98 -3.55 3.37
N LYS A 171 -14.94 -4.20 2.83
CA LYS A 171 -14.48 -5.52 3.30
C LYS A 171 -14.01 -5.46 4.76
N GLY A 172 -13.18 -4.46 5.10
CA GLY A 172 -12.62 -4.29 6.43
C GLY A 172 -13.67 -4.03 7.51
N LEU A 173 -14.68 -3.19 7.23
CA LEU A 173 -15.79 -2.95 8.15
C LEU A 173 -16.58 -4.24 8.40
N LYS A 174 -16.88 -5.01 7.35
CA LYS A 174 -17.62 -6.27 7.49
C LYS A 174 -16.90 -7.27 8.40
N GLU A 175 -15.59 -7.43 8.27
CA GLU A 175 -14.83 -8.34 9.12
C GLU A 175 -14.58 -7.77 10.53
N PHE A 176 -14.44 -6.44 10.65
CA PHE A 176 -14.41 -5.78 11.96
C PHE A 176 -15.71 -6.02 12.75
N GLU A 177 -16.87 -5.93 12.11
CA GLU A 177 -18.17 -6.25 12.74
C GLU A 177 -18.27 -7.70 13.20
N ARG A 178 -17.52 -8.62 12.58
CA ARG A 178 -17.43 -10.03 12.98
C ARG A 178 -16.45 -10.29 14.12
N GLY A 179 -15.75 -9.26 14.59
CA GLY A 179 -14.74 -9.37 15.64
C GLY A 179 -13.41 -9.93 15.16
N GLU A 180 -13.07 -9.76 13.89
CA GLU A 180 -11.78 -10.20 13.34
C GLU A 180 -10.60 -9.53 14.04
N ASP A 181 -9.51 -10.27 14.17
CA ASP A 181 -8.31 -9.81 14.87
C ASP A 181 -7.67 -8.60 14.16
N PRO A 182 -7.26 -7.53 14.90
CA PRO A 182 -6.68 -6.32 14.29
C PRO A 182 -5.45 -6.57 13.42
N PHE A 183 -4.62 -7.57 13.75
CA PHE A 183 -3.49 -7.95 12.92
C PHE A 183 -3.95 -8.58 11.61
N ILE A 184 -4.98 -9.44 11.65
CA ILE A 184 -5.58 -10.02 10.43
C ILE A 184 -6.26 -8.95 9.57
N LEU A 185 -7.01 -8.02 10.17
CA LEU A 185 -7.59 -6.87 9.49
C LEU A 185 -6.52 -6.06 8.74
N PHE A 186 -5.38 -5.81 9.39
CA PHE A 186 -4.27 -5.07 8.80
C PHE A 186 -3.54 -5.85 7.71
N THR A 187 -3.11 -7.09 7.97
CA THR A 187 -2.28 -7.85 7.02
C THR A 187 -3.09 -8.47 5.90
N THR A 188 -4.26 -9.02 6.17
CA THR A 188 -5.04 -9.75 5.17
C THR A 188 -5.95 -8.83 4.39
N TYR A 189 -6.69 -7.98 5.10
CA TYR A 189 -7.71 -7.12 4.50
C TYR A 189 -7.17 -5.73 4.13
N GLY A 190 -5.98 -5.34 4.61
CA GLY A 190 -5.41 -4.01 4.35
C GLY A 190 -6.10 -2.88 5.09
N PHE A 191 -6.88 -3.24 6.11
CA PHE A 191 -7.64 -2.31 6.91
C PHE A 191 -6.69 -1.60 7.91
N PRO A 192 -6.55 -0.27 7.84
CA PRO A 192 -5.59 0.45 8.67
C PRO A 192 -5.84 0.27 10.16
N ILE A 193 -4.78 0.01 10.93
CA ILE A 193 -4.87 -0.18 12.38
C ILE A 193 -5.44 1.04 13.08
N GLU A 194 -5.18 2.25 12.59
CA GLU A 194 -5.71 3.48 13.19
C GLU A 194 -7.23 3.58 13.04
N LEU A 195 -7.80 3.05 11.96
CA LEU A 195 -9.25 2.99 11.78
C LEU A 195 -9.85 1.90 12.67
N THR A 196 -9.19 0.75 12.81
CA THR A 196 -9.61 -0.30 13.76
C THR A 196 -9.67 0.24 15.19
N VAL A 197 -8.64 0.97 15.63
CA VAL A 197 -8.60 1.59 16.97
C VAL A 197 -9.71 2.63 17.13
N GLU A 198 -9.93 3.48 16.13
CA GLU A 198 -10.97 4.50 16.20
C GLU A 198 -12.38 3.90 16.22
N LEU A 199 -12.63 2.84 15.43
CA LEU A 199 -13.89 2.09 15.43
C LEU A 199 -14.13 1.36 16.76
N ALA A 200 -13.11 0.69 17.29
CA ALA A 200 -13.20 0.02 18.59
C ALA A 200 -13.57 1.01 19.68
N LYS A 201 -12.91 2.18 19.71
CA LYS A 201 -13.21 3.25 20.67
C LYS A 201 -14.65 3.74 20.58
N GLU A 202 -15.21 3.88 19.37
CA GLU A 202 -16.61 4.25 19.17
C GLU A 202 -17.60 3.20 19.70
N LYS A 203 -17.17 1.93 19.78
CA LYS A 203 -17.92 0.83 20.41
C LYS A 203 -17.61 0.61 21.89
N GLY A 204 -16.81 1.49 22.51
CA GLY A 204 -16.38 1.32 23.91
C GLY A 204 -15.42 0.14 24.11
N GLN A 205 -14.72 -0.29 23.06
CA GLN A 205 -13.72 -1.35 23.08
C GLN A 205 -12.31 -0.77 23.00
N GLU A 206 -11.34 -1.45 23.61
CA GLU A 206 -9.93 -1.11 23.50
C GLU A 206 -9.18 -2.16 22.68
N ILE A 207 -8.31 -1.69 21.80
CA ILE A 207 -7.41 -2.55 21.02
C ILE A 207 -6.08 -2.65 21.75
N ASN A 208 -5.63 -3.88 22.02
CA ASN A 208 -4.29 -4.13 22.54
C ASN A 208 -3.23 -3.89 21.45
N LEU A 209 -2.73 -2.67 21.38
CA LEU A 209 -1.69 -2.29 20.42
C LEU A 209 -0.37 -3.04 20.62
N LYS A 210 -0.04 -3.44 21.85
CA LYS A 210 1.18 -4.21 22.11
C LYS A 210 1.12 -5.59 21.46
N ASP A 211 -0.01 -6.29 21.60
CA ASP A 211 -0.23 -7.58 20.95
C ASP A 211 -0.17 -7.46 19.42
N PHE A 212 -0.79 -6.42 18.85
CA PHE A 212 -0.69 -6.13 17.41
C PHE A 212 0.77 -5.92 16.96
N GLU A 213 1.54 -5.11 17.70
CA GLU A 213 2.95 -4.83 17.39
C GLU A 213 3.81 -6.09 17.49
N GLU A 214 3.58 -6.95 18.49
CA GLU A 214 4.28 -8.23 18.64
C GLU A 214 3.99 -9.18 17.48
N LYS A 215 2.72 -9.32 17.09
CA LYS A 215 2.32 -10.12 15.91
C LYS A 215 2.95 -9.57 14.63
N LEU A 216 2.93 -8.25 14.46
CA LEU A 216 3.54 -7.58 13.30
C LEU A 216 5.05 -7.79 13.24
N LYS A 217 5.74 -7.69 14.39
CA LYS A 217 7.19 -7.91 14.47
C LYS A 217 7.55 -9.35 14.11
N LYS A 218 6.85 -10.33 14.68
CA LYS A 218 7.03 -11.76 14.34
C LYS A 218 6.84 -12.00 12.84
N HIS A 219 5.80 -11.40 12.24
CA HIS A 219 5.53 -11.49 10.80
C HIS A 219 6.66 -10.89 9.93
N GLN A 220 7.21 -9.76 10.35
CA GLN A 220 8.35 -9.13 9.67
C GLN A 220 9.64 -9.96 9.80
N GLU A 221 9.91 -10.54 10.98
CA GLU A 221 11.09 -11.37 11.22
C GLU A 221 11.08 -12.66 10.38
N LEU A 222 9.92 -13.31 10.27
CA LEU A 222 9.72 -14.46 9.37
C LEU A 222 9.99 -14.10 7.90
N SER A 223 9.74 -12.85 7.51
CA SER A 223 9.96 -12.37 6.13
C SER A 223 11.43 -11.99 5.87
N LYS A 224 12.15 -11.50 6.89
CA LYS A 224 13.58 -11.12 6.82
C LYS A 224 14.53 -12.32 6.90
N THR A 225 14.27 -13.27 7.78
CA THR A 225 15.11 -14.49 7.93
C THR A 225 15.11 -15.34 6.66
N ALA A 226 14.02 -15.33 5.91
CA ALA A 226 13.93 -15.99 4.61
C ALA A 226 14.68 -15.26 3.48
N SER A 227 15.19 -14.04 3.68
CA SER A 227 15.88 -13.27 2.64
C SER A 227 17.36 -13.00 2.88
N ALA A 228 17.86 -13.20 4.10
CA ALA A 228 19.29 -13.18 4.38
C ALA A 228 19.96 -14.48 3.87
N GLY A 229 20.90 -14.37 2.93
CA GLY A 229 21.66 -15.50 2.38
C GLY A 229 21.19 -16.04 1.02
N MET A 230 20.28 -15.35 0.32
CA MET A 230 19.82 -15.77 -1.01
C MET A 230 20.73 -15.25 -2.14
N PHE A 231 21.08 -16.14 -3.07
CA PHE A 231 21.75 -15.88 -4.35
C PHE A 231 20.78 -15.31 -5.40
N LYS A 232 21.29 -14.99 -6.61
CA LYS A 232 20.51 -14.44 -7.73
C LYS A 232 19.25 -15.30 -8.00
N GLY A 233 18.09 -14.66 -8.15
CA GLY A 233 16.80 -15.33 -8.38
C GLY A 233 16.10 -15.86 -7.11
N GLY A 234 16.58 -15.50 -5.91
CA GLY A 234 15.96 -15.92 -4.65
C GLY A 234 16.32 -17.34 -4.20
N LEU A 235 17.43 -17.87 -4.72
CA LEU A 235 17.93 -19.21 -4.42
C LEU A 235 18.72 -19.23 -3.10
N ALA A 236 18.47 -20.20 -2.23
CA ALA A 236 19.23 -20.38 -0.99
C ALA A 236 20.60 -21.05 -1.26
N ASN A 237 20.72 -21.87 -2.30
CA ASN A 237 21.95 -22.55 -2.71
C ASN A 237 21.88 -22.95 -4.21
N HIS A 238 22.87 -23.69 -4.72
CA HIS A 238 22.92 -24.20 -6.09
C HIS A 238 22.73 -25.73 -6.17
N GLU A 239 22.06 -26.34 -5.19
CA GLU A 239 21.80 -27.77 -5.20
C GLU A 239 20.82 -28.15 -6.31
N PRO A 240 20.92 -29.36 -6.89
CA PRO A 240 20.05 -29.79 -8.00
C PRO A 240 18.56 -29.62 -7.70
N GLN A 241 18.13 -29.89 -6.47
CA GLN A 241 16.73 -29.75 -6.07
C GLN A 241 16.28 -28.28 -6.02
N THR A 242 17.14 -27.37 -5.56
CA THR A 242 16.87 -25.93 -5.59
C THR A 242 16.81 -25.40 -7.02
N ILE A 243 17.65 -25.91 -7.92
CA ILE A 243 17.59 -25.59 -9.36
C ILE A 243 16.28 -26.05 -10.00
N LYS A 244 15.80 -27.26 -9.65
CA LYS A 244 14.48 -27.74 -10.10
C LYS A 244 13.36 -26.83 -9.60
N LEU A 245 13.35 -26.54 -8.31
CA LEU A 245 12.36 -25.65 -7.69
C LEU A 245 12.41 -24.22 -8.27
N HIS A 246 13.56 -23.78 -8.76
CA HIS A 246 13.70 -22.51 -9.48
C HIS A 246 12.95 -22.48 -10.81
N THR A 247 13.09 -23.51 -11.64
CA THR A 247 12.31 -23.60 -12.88
C THR A 247 10.82 -23.78 -12.58
N ALA A 248 10.46 -24.54 -11.55
CA ALA A 248 9.08 -24.67 -11.11
C ALA A 248 8.48 -23.32 -10.65
N HIS A 249 9.28 -22.44 -10.05
CA HIS A 249 8.85 -21.09 -9.68
C HIS A 249 8.42 -20.26 -10.92
N HIS A 250 9.18 -20.33 -12.03
CA HIS A 250 8.83 -19.64 -13.27
C HIS A 250 7.53 -20.19 -13.89
N LEU A 251 7.35 -21.52 -13.87
CA LEU A 251 6.11 -22.14 -14.33
C LEU A 251 4.91 -21.68 -13.47
N LEU A 252 5.10 -21.61 -12.15
CA LEU A 252 4.07 -21.16 -11.22
C LEU A 252 3.67 -19.69 -11.47
N LEU A 253 4.63 -18.79 -11.67
CA LEU A 253 4.32 -17.39 -11.97
C LEU A 253 3.54 -17.25 -13.29
N ALA A 254 3.96 -17.98 -14.35
CA ALA A 254 3.24 -17.99 -15.61
C ALA A 254 1.82 -18.55 -15.48
N ALA A 255 1.63 -19.65 -14.75
CA ALA A 255 0.30 -20.24 -14.49
C ALA A 255 -0.62 -19.27 -13.72
N LEU A 256 -0.09 -18.57 -12.70
CA LEU A 256 -0.83 -17.55 -11.97
C LEU A 256 -1.29 -16.42 -12.90
N GLN A 257 -0.43 -15.98 -13.82
CA GLN A 257 -0.75 -14.93 -14.78
C GLN A 257 -1.72 -15.39 -15.88
N GLU A 258 -1.71 -16.66 -16.23
CA GLU A 258 -2.67 -17.22 -17.19
C GLU A 258 -4.09 -17.23 -16.60
N ILE A 259 -4.23 -17.62 -15.34
CA ILE A 259 -5.53 -17.69 -14.66
C ILE A 259 -6.04 -16.31 -14.25
N PHE A 260 -5.18 -15.47 -13.67
CA PHE A 260 -5.59 -14.20 -13.05
C PHE A 260 -5.23 -12.95 -13.88
N GLY A 261 -4.51 -13.12 -14.98
CA GLY A 261 -4.08 -12.04 -15.85
C GLY A 261 -2.69 -11.46 -15.51
N LYS A 262 -2.18 -10.64 -16.43
CA LYS A 262 -0.81 -10.07 -16.37
C LYS A 262 -0.62 -9.00 -15.29
N SER A 263 -1.67 -8.61 -14.57
CA SER A 263 -1.58 -7.75 -13.39
C SER A 263 -0.94 -8.46 -12.20
N VAL A 264 -0.93 -9.80 -12.18
CA VAL A 264 -0.20 -10.58 -11.18
C VAL A 264 1.30 -10.46 -11.43
N LYS A 265 2.00 -9.86 -10.46
CA LYS A 265 3.45 -9.65 -10.47
C LYS A 265 4.07 -10.25 -9.22
N GLN A 266 5.24 -10.86 -9.36
CA GLN A 266 6.06 -11.27 -8.22
C GLN A 266 6.41 -10.06 -7.34
N LYS A 267 6.32 -10.25 -6.02
CA LYS A 267 6.66 -9.30 -4.96
C LYS A 267 7.79 -9.81 -4.06
N GLY A 268 8.13 -11.10 -4.17
CA GLY A 268 9.30 -11.70 -3.54
C GLY A 268 9.33 -13.20 -3.77
N SER A 269 10.50 -13.80 -3.60
CA SER A 269 10.69 -15.25 -3.69
C SER A 269 11.59 -15.77 -2.56
N ASN A 270 11.58 -17.07 -2.31
CA ASN A 270 12.59 -17.80 -1.52
C ASN A 270 12.55 -19.27 -1.93
N ILE A 271 13.66 -19.80 -2.41
CA ILE A 271 13.72 -21.14 -2.98
C ILE A 271 14.88 -21.88 -2.32
N ASN A 272 14.61 -23.01 -1.69
CA ASN A 272 15.63 -23.87 -1.09
C ASN A 272 15.46 -25.31 -1.57
N ALA A 273 16.20 -26.27 -1.01
CA ALA A 273 16.13 -27.67 -1.45
C ALA A 273 14.79 -28.35 -1.10
N GLU A 274 14.07 -27.84 -0.12
CA GLU A 274 12.83 -28.46 0.37
C GLU A 274 11.59 -27.89 -0.31
N ARG A 275 11.60 -26.59 -0.66
CA ARG A 275 10.42 -25.88 -1.17
C ARG A 275 10.77 -24.63 -1.96
N LEU A 276 9.82 -24.19 -2.77
CA LEU A 276 9.76 -22.81 -3.28
C LEU A 276 8.67 -22.01 -2.57
N ARG A 277 8.92 -20.70 -2.46
CA ARG A 277 7.98 -19.69 -1.98
C ARG A 277 7.92 -18.56 -2.99
N ILE A 278 6.72 -18.20 -3.43
CA ILE A 278 6.47 -17.00 -4.22
C ILE A 278 5.47 -16.10 -3.50
N ASP A 279 5.79 -14.82 -3.43
CA ASP A 279 4.89 -13.74 -3.03
C ASP A 279 4.48 -12.99 -4.29
N PHE A 280 3.19 -12.76 -4.50
CA PHE A 280 2.67 -12.16 -5.73
C PHE A 280 1.50 -11.22 -5.46
N SER A 281 1.28 -10.25 -6.34
CA SER A 281 0.19 -9.28 -6.21
C SER A 281 -1.15 -9.91 -6.55
N PHE A 282 -1.99 -10.09 -5.53
CA PHE A 282 -3.35 -10.60 -5.66
C PHE A 282 -4.18 -10.15 -4.44
N ASP A 283 -5.44 -9.78 -4.66
CA ASP A 283 -6.26 -9.02 -3.71
C ASP A 283 -7.20 -9.87 -2.85
N ARG A 284 -7.30 -11.17 -3.13
CA ARG A 284 -8.13 -12.12 -2.39
C ARG A 284 -7.43 -13.45 -2.17
N LYS A 285 -8.05 -14.29 -1.34
CA LYS A 285 -7.63 -15.69 -1.19
C LYS A 285 -7.89 -16.46 -2.50
N ILE A 286 -6.97 -17.35 -2.86
CA ILE A 286 -7.13 -18.28 -3.97
C ILE A 286 -8.04 -19.43 -3.51
N THR A 287 -9.05 -19.77 -4.31
CA THR A 287 -9.96 -20.86 -3.97
C THR A 287 -9.29 -22.23 -4.15
N ASP A 288 -9.88 -23.29 -3.60
CA ASP A 288 -9.33 -24.63 -3.74
C ASP A 288 -9.35 -25.12 -5.20
N GLU A 289 -10.38 -24.75 -5.96
CA GLU A 289 -10.47 -25.04 -7.39
C GLU A 289 -9.41 -24.28 -8.20
N GLU A 290 -9.14 -23.02 -7.85
CA GLU A 290 -8.10 -22.22 -8.51
C GLU A 290 -6.71 -22.76 -8.19
N LYS A 291 -6.45 -23.16 -6.94
CA LYS A 291 -5.18 -23.83 -6.58
C LYS A 291 -4.98 -25.10 -7.39
N LYS A 292 -6.03 -25.92 -7.52
CA LYS A 292 -5.96 -27.14 -8.33
C LYS A 292 -5.68 -26.83 -9.80
N LYS A 293 -6.36 -25.82 -10.38
CA LYS A 293 -6.08 -25.39 -11.77
C LYS A 293 -4.63 -24.91 -11.95
N ILE A 294 -4.07 -24.17 -11.00
CA ILE A 294 -2.67 -23.75 -11.03
C ILE A 294 -1.75 -24.97 -11.04
N GLU A 295 -1.99 -25.93 -10.13
CA GLU A 295 -1.22 -27.18 -10.09
C GLU A 295 -1.34 -27.97 -11.40
N ASP A 296 -2.55 -28.10 -11.94
CA ASP A 296 -2.82 -28.83 -13.18
C ASP A 296 -2.06 -28.20 -14.37
N ILE A 297 -2.08 -26.86 -14.50
CA ILE A 297 -1.33 -26.15 -15.56
C ILE A 297 0.18 -26.39 -15.41
N VAL A 298 0.73 -26.23 -14.20
CA VAL A 298 2.18 -26.41 -13.99
C VAL A 298 2.58 -27.84 -14.31
N ASN A 299 1.81 -28.83 -13.84
CA ASN A 299 2.07 -30.23 -14.14
C ASN A 299 1.89 -30.56 -15.63
N GLU A 300 0.91 -29.97 -16.31
CA GLU A 300 0.75 -30.10 -17.77
C GLU A 300 2.01 -29.60 -18.49
N LYS A 301 2.53 -28.42 -18.12
CA LYS A 301 3.76 -27.87 -18.71
C LYS A 301 5.02 -28.67 -18.37
N ILE A 302 5.02 -29.37 -17.24
CA ILE A 302 6.06 -30.36 -16.94
C ILE A 302 5.97 -31.54 -17.92
N THR A 303 4.78 -32.11 -18.12
CA THR A 303 4.58 -33.25 -19.04
C THR A 303 4.76 -32.91 -20.52
N GLN A 304 4.77 -31.62 -20.89
CA GLN A 304 5.03 -31.17 -22.25
C GLN A 304 6.53 -31.09 -22.60
N ASP A 305 7.42 -31.38 -21.64
CA ASP A 305 8.87 -31.42 -21.84
C ASP A 305 9.43 -30.15 -22.49
N LEU A 306 9.04 -28.99 -21.98
CA LEU A 306 9.41 -27.68 -22.52
C LEU A 306 10.91 -27.42 -22.32
N ASN A 307 11.52 -26.78 -23.31
CA ASN A 307 12.93 -26.39 -23.28
C ASN A 307 13.10 -25.12 -22.44
N VAL A 308 14.17 -25.09 -21.64
CA VAL A 308 14.53 -23.92 -20.83
C VAL A 308 15.82 -23.31 -21.39
N VAL A 309 15.66 -22.18 -22.08
CA VAL A 309 16.73 -21.55 -22.87
C VAL A 309 17.13 -20.22 -22.26
N LYS A 310 18.41 -20.06 -21.95
CA LYS A 310 19.00 -18.79 -21.51
C LYS A 310 19.44 -17.98 -22.74
N ARG A 311 19.05 -16.71 -22.81
CA ARG A 311 19.58 -15.75 -23.79
C ARG A 311 20.09 -14.51 -23.05
N GLU A 312 21.29 -14.05 -23.41
CA GLU A 312 21.85 -12.80 -22.91
C GLU A 312 21.62 -11.71 -23.94
N MET A 313 21.13 -10.55 -23.49
CA MET A 313 20.80 -9.44 -24.39
C MET A 313 20.82 -8.10 -23.64
N PRO A 314 20.87 -6.96 -24.36
CA PRO A 314 20.72 -5.65 -23.77
C PRO A 314 19.38 -5.51 -23.03
N LYS A 315 19.38 -4.81 -21.90
CA LYS A 315 18.19 -4.61 -21.04
C LYS A 315 17.01 -4.03 -21.81
N GLU A 316 17.24 -3.04 -22.67
CA GLU A 316 16.18 -2.40 -23.44
C GLU A 316 15.52 -3.37 -24.43
N GLU A 317 16.30 -4.25 -25.05
CA GLU A 317 15.79 -5.29 -25.94
C GLU A 317 15.02 -6.36 -25.15
N ALA A 318 15.56 -6.80 -24.01
CA ALA A 318 14.87 -7.72 -23.12
C ALA A 318 13.51 -7.17 -22.66
N GLN A 319 13.42 -5.88 -22.34
CA GLN A 319 12.16 -5.23 -21.96
C GLN A 319 11.12 -5.24 -23.09
N LYS A 320 11.56 -5.03 -24.34
CA LYS A 320 10.69 -5.10 -25.52
C LYS A 320 10.13 -6.50 -25.76
N THR A 321 10.82 -7.55 -25.31
CA THR A 321 10.26 -8.91 -25.36
C THR A 321 9.06 -9.09 -24.44
N GLY A 322 8.84 -8.19 -23.47
CA GLY A 322 7.80 -8.32 -22.46
C GLY A 322 8.10 -9.40 -21.41
N ALA A 323 9.37 -9.74 -21.20
CA ALA A 323 9.78 -10.66 -20.14
C ALA A 323 9.51 -10.07 -18.75
N GLU A 324 9.10 -10.93 -17.81
CA GLU A 324 8.79 -10.53 -16.45
C GLU A 324 10.06 -10.14 -15.69
N MET A 325 9.93 -9.14 -14.83
CA MET A 325 11.03 -8.64 -14.01
C MET A 325 10.67 -8.80 -12.54
N GLU A 326 11.62 -9.26 -11.74
CA GLU A 326 11.47 -9.27 -10.29
C GLU A 326 11.35 -7.83 -9.75
N PHE A 327 10.34 -7.62 -8.91
CA PHE A 327 10.06 -6.33 -8.30
C PHE A 327 11.20 -5.90 -7.35
N GLY A 328 11.70 -4.67 -7.54
CA GLY A 328 12.71 -4.08 -6.66
C GLY A 328 14.15 -4.46 -6.99
N VAL A 329 14.39 -5.34 -7.96
CA VAL A 329 15.75 -5.71 -8.41
C VAL A 329 16.28 -4.68 -9.42
N LYS A 330 17.51 -4.22 -9.21
CA LYS A 330 18.23 -3.38 -10.18
C LYS A 330 19.00 -4.28 -11.15
N TYR A 331 18.67 -4.16 -12.44
CA TYR A 331 19.35 -4.87 -13.52
C TYR A 331 20.41 -3.99 -14.20
N GLY A 332 21.55 -4.58 -14.54
CA GLY A 332 22.60 -3.94 -15.34
C GLY A 332 22.23 -3.77 -16.82
N ASN A 333 23.19 -3.30 -17.62
CA ASN A 333 22.97 -2.99 -19.04
C ASN A 333 22.76 -4.26 -19.90
N THR A 334 23.44 -5.35 -19.55
CA THR A 334 23.24 -6.69 -20.13
C THR A 334 22.54 -7.57 -19.10
N VAL A 335 21.52 -8.29 -19.54
CA VAL A 335 20.67 -9.13 -18.69
C VAL A 335 20.57 -10.55 -19.27
N SER A 336 20.34 -11.52 -18.40
CA SER A 336 19.96 -12.87 -18.80
C SER A 336 18.44 -13.01 -18.73
N VAL A 337 17.85 -13.51 -19.82
CA VAL A 337 16.44 -13.84 -19.91
C VAL A 337 16.31 -15.34 -20.12
N TYR A 338 15.52 -16.00 -19.29
CA TYR A 338 15.18 -17.40 -19.43
C TYR A 338 13.83 -17.54 -20.12
N PHE A 339 13.79 -18.35 -21.17
CA PHE A 339 12.59 -18.70 -21.93
C PHE A 339 12.24 -20.16 -21.65
N ILE A 340 11.00 -20.42 -21.26
CA ILE A 340 10.44 -21.77 -21.19
C ILE A 340 9.51 -21.92 -22.38
N GLU A 341 9.96 -22.64 -23.40
CA GLU A 341 9.32 -22.69 -24.72
C GLU A 341 9.14 -24.13 -25.23
N ASP A 342 8.09 -24.36 -26.01
CA ASP A 342 7.86 -25.64 -26.67
C ASP A 342 8.80 -25.84 -27.88
N LYS A 343 8.76 -27.03 -28.48
CA LYS A 343 9.56 -27.35 -29.68
C LYS A 343 9.21 -26.50 -30.91
N LYS A 344 8.07 -25.81 -30.91
CA LYS A 344 7.60 -24.93 -31.98
C LYS A 344 7.94 -23.46 -31.71
N GLY A 345 8.57 -23.14 -30.57
CA GLY A 345 8.94 -21.79 -30.17
C GLY A 345 7.84 -21.01 -29.45
N ASN A 346 6.74 -21.65 -29.04
CA ASN A 346 5.72 -21.00 -28.22
C ASN A 346 6.22 -20.86 -26.79
N ILE A 347 6.23 -19.63 -26.28
CA ILE A 347 6.78 -19.30 -24.96
C ILE A 347 5.68 -19.36 -23.91
N PHE A 348 5.87 -20.17 -22.88
CA PHE A 348 5.01 -20.21 -21.71
C PHE A 348 5.46 -19.21 -20.63
N SER A 349 6.75 -19.20 -20.31
CA SER A 349 7.36 -18.24 -19.37
C SER A 349 8.58 -17.57 -19.99
N LYS A 350 8.76 -16.28 -19.70
CA LYS A 350 9.95 -15.50 -20.06
C LYS A 350 10.26 -14.50 -18.96
N GLU A 351 11.41 -14.63 -18.31
CA GLU A 351 11.72 -13.86 -17.10
C GLU A 351 13.18 -13.42 -17.09
N PHE A 352 13.42 -12.21 -16.58
CA PHE A 352 14.76 -11.73 -16.25
C PHE A 352 15.24 -12.52 -15.04
N CYS A 353 16.19 -13.43 -15.25
CA CYS A 353 16.70 -14.26 -14.17
C CYS A 353 18.18 -14.56 -14.34
N GLY A 354 18.93 -14.44 -13.24
CA GLY A 354 20.36 -14.71 -13.20
C GLY A 354 20.75 -15.99 -12.45
N GLY A 355 19.78 -16.78 -11.98
CA GLY A 355 20.01 -18.04 -11.29
C GLY A 355 20.01 -19.24 -12.26
N PRO A 356 20.63 -20.37 -11.90
CA PRO A 356 20.62 -21.60 -12.71
C PRO A 356 19.22 -22.22 -12.82
N HIS A 357 18.96 -22.89 -13.93
CA HIS A 357 17.72 -23.61 -14.21
C HIS A 357 18.02 -25.01 -14.76
N VAL A 358 17.05 -25.93 -14.63
CA VAL A 358 17.10 -27.19 -15.37
C VAL A 358 16.93 -26.93 -16.87
N PRO A 359 17.55 -27.73 -17.76
CA PRO A 359 17.46 -27.52 -19.21
C PRO A 359 16.09 -27.88 -19.80
N ASN A 360 15.30 -28.70 -19.11
CA ASN A 360 14.00 -29.14 -19.59
C ASN A 360 13.02 -29.37 -18.42
N THR A 361 11.73 -29.09 -18.62
CA THR A 361 10.72 -29.18 -17.56
C THR A 361 10.42 -30.62 -17.13
N SER A 362 10.69 -31.63 -17.96
CA SER A 362 10.56 -33.06 -17.61
C SER A 362 11.35 -33.48 -16.37
N LEU A 363 12.41 -32.74 -16.03
CA LEU A 363 13.29 -33.03 -14.89
C LEU A 363 12.68 -32.64 -13.53
N LEU A 364 11.52 -31.98 -13.53
CA LEU A 364 10.91 -31.40 -12.33
C LEU A 364 10.13 -32.42 -11.48
N GLY A 365 9.67 -33.53 -12.05
CA GLY A 365 8.78 -34.45 -11.34
C GLY A 365 7.37 -33.88 -11.24
N LYS A 366 6.70 -34.00 -10.08
CA LYS A 366 5.33 -33.53 -9.90
C LYS A 366 5.27 -32.29 -9.01
N PHE A 367 4.63 -31.23 -9.49
CA PHE A 367 4.45 -29.99 -8.73
C PHE A 367 3.22 -30.03 -7.83
N LYS A 368 3.36 -29.51 -6.60
CA LYS A 368 2.27 -29.43 -5.62
C LYS A 368 2.37 -28.19 -4.72
N ILE A 369 1.25 -27.50 -4.54
CA ILE A 369 1.07 -26.40 -3.60
C ILE A 369 0.80 -26.97 -2.21
N VAL A 370 1.65 -26.59 -1.25
CA VAL A 370 1.54 -27.02 0.16
C VAL A 370 0.69 -26.05 0.95
N LYS A 371 0.88 -24.74 0.73
CA LYS A 371 0.21 -23.71 1.52
C LYS A 371 0.02 -22.43 0.71
N GLU A 372 -1.10 -21.77 0.95
CA GLU A 372 -1.40 -20.43 0.47
C GLU A 372 -1.80 -19.56 1.67
N GLU A 373 -1.23 -18.34 1.76
CA GLU A 373 -1.47 -17.42 2.88
C GLU A 373 -1.37 -15.94 2.49
N ALA A 374 -2.03 -15.07 3.25
CA ALA A 374 -1.89 -13.61 3.09
C ALA A 374 -0.52 -13.16 3.60
N VAL A 375 0.17 -12.28 2.86
CA VAL A 375 1.38 -11.61 3.36
C VAL A 375 1.04 -10.20 3.84
N SER A 376 0.37 -9.45 2.99
CA SER A 376 -0.12 -8.10 3.24
C SER A 376 -1.30 -7.82 2.31
N ALA A 377 -1.98 -6.70 2.49
CA ALA A 377 -3.03 -6.25 1.56
C ALA A 377 -2.55 -6.29 0.10
N GLY A 378 -3.29 -6.98 -0.77
CA GLY A 378 -2.95 -7.10 -2.18
C GLY A 378 -1.73 -7.97 -2.48
N VAL A 379 -1.20 -8.73 -1.50
CA VAL A 379 -0.08 -9.65 -1.68
C VAL A 379 -0.37 -11.01 -1.03
N ARG A 380 -0.31 -12.07 -1.82
CA ARG A 380 -0.50 -13.45 -1.40
C ARG A 380 0.81 -14.23 -1.53
N ARG A 381 0.93 -15.31 -0.77
CA ARG A 381 2.09 -16.20 -0.76
C ARG A 381 1.67 -17.63 -1.03
N ILE A 382 2.36 -18.28 -1.97
CA ILE A 382 2.28 -19.72 -2.18
C ILE A 382 3.61 -20.35 -1.75
N LYS A 383 3.51 -21.49 -1.05
CA LYS A 383 4.60 -22.43 -0.81
C LYS A 383 4.31 -23.72 -1.56
N ALA A 384 5.26 -24.22 -2.32
CA ALA A 384 5.10 -25.41 -3.14
C ALA A 384 6.37 -26.28 -3.13
N ILE A 385 6.21 -27.54 -3.53
CA ILE A 385 7.27 -28.56 -3.58
C ILE A 385 7.22 -29.32 -4.92
N LEU A 386 8.25 -30.13 -5.15
CA LEU A 386 8.31 -31.12 -6.23
C LEU A 386 8.36 -32.52 -5.59
N GLU A 387 7.46 -33.40 -6.01
CA GLU A 387 7.34 -34.82 -5.63
C GLU A 387 7.96 -35.74 -6.68
#